data_AF-A0A961JRD5-F1
#
_entry.id   AF-A0A961JRD5-F1
#
_cell.length_a   1.000
_cell.length_b   1.000
_cell.length_c   1.000
_cell.angle_alpha   90.00
_cell.angle_beta   90.00
_cell.angle_gamma   90.00
#
_symmetry.space_group_name_H-M   'P 1'
#
loop_
_entity.id
_entity.type
_entity.pdbx_description
1 polymer ?
#
loop_
_entity_poly.entity_id
_entity_poly.type
_entity_poly.pdbx_seq_one_letter_code
_entity_poly.pdbx_strand_id
1 'polypeptide(L)'
;LMGEDFPEPWRARMLAHVARIPQLVAHFAPPGHHRKICADAIFAHVDPGAEVVLQFRLDDDDAVAVDFTRRLRRDWRKFRAFHADRDGPIALDYTRGINLFAGRDGRIEIVPRREAFLGVAFAIATRPGDGHHVLGFMHHVIWQHMPTISLPDEIMWLRGAHGHNDSGAPGRKPMFEADEATLRQVLRKRFRIDLPALRAALMSSRAGGGPA
;
A
#
# COMPACT_ATOMS: atom_id res chain seq x y z
N LEU A 1 12.62 -3.09 -2.11
CA LEU A 1 13.80 -2.47 -2.75
C LEU A 1 14.57 -1.69 -1.69
N MET A 2 15.88 -1.86 -1.61
CA MET A 2 16.77 -1.20 -0.66
C MET A 2 18.06 -0.78 -1.38
N GLY A 3 18.74 0.26 -0.87
CA GLY A 3 20.06 0.65 -1.37
C GLY A 3 21.13 -0.38 -0.97
N GLU A 4 22.10 -0.63 -1.84
CA GLU A 4 23.28 -1.44 -1.49
C GLU A 4 24.12 -0.84 -0.37
N ASP A 5 24.01 0.48 -0.19
CA ASP A 5 24.61 1.29 0.86
C ASP A 5 23.81 1.30 2.17
N PHE A 6 22.74 0.49 2.28
CA PHE A 6 21.91 0.44 3.48
C PHE A 6 22.75 0.00 4.70
N PRO A 7 22.94 0.88 5.72
CA PRO A 7 23.99 0.67 6.70
C PRO A 7 23.61 -0.34 7.79
N GLU A 8 24.63 -0.93 8.41
CA GLU A 8 24.45 -1.67 9.66
C GLU A 8 24.22 -0.72 10.86
N PRO A 9 23.48 -1.14 11.90
CA PRO A 9 22.84 -2.46 12.08
C PRO A 9 21.45 -2.58 11.42
N TRP A 10 21.00 -1.54 10.71
CA TRP A 10 19.64 -1.44 10.20
C TRP A 10 19.36 -2.44 9.07
N ARG A 11 20.36 -2.68 8.22
CA ARG A 11 20.31 -3.71 7.18
C ARG A 11 20.07 -5.10 7.75
N ALA A 12 20.87 -5.55 8.73
CA ALA A 12 20.66 -6.84 9.38
C ALA A 12 19.27 -6.95 10.02
N ARG A 13 18.80 -5.88 10.69
CA ARG A 13 17.46 -5.84 11.29
C ARG A 13 16.35 -5.98 10.24
N MET A 14 16.46 -5.27 9.12
CA MET A 14 15.48 -5.35 8.03
C MET A 14 15.45 -6.75 7.41
N LEU A 15 16.63 -7.35 7.14
CA LEU A 15 16.71 -8.71 6.62
C LEU A 15 16.10 -9.74 7.59
N ALA A 16 16.26 -9.55 8.90
CA ALA A 16 15.61 -10.40 9.90
C ALA A 16 14.08 -10.27 9.89
N HIS A 17 13.52 -9.11 9.50
CA HIS A 17 12.08 -8.95 9.28
C HIS A 17 11.62 -9.62 7.99
N VAL A 18 12.34 -9.41 6.88
CA VAL A 18 12.04 -10.02 5.58
C VAL A 18 12.04 -11.55 5.68
N ALA A 19 13.02 -12.14 6.37
CA ALA A 19 13.14 -13.59 6.54
C ALA A 19 11.94 -14.26 7.24
N ARG A 20 11.08 -13.49 7.94
CA ARG A 20 9.88 -14.01 8.61
C ARG A 20 8.69 -14.17 7.66
N ILE A 21 8.76 -13.61 6.45
CA ILE A 21 7.66 -13.62 5.49
C ILE A 21 8.19 -14.20 4.17
N PRO A 22 7.94 -15.48 3.88
CA PRO A 22 8.52 -16.16 2.70
C PRO A 22 8.21 -15.50 1.35
N GLN A 23 7.13 -14.72 1.27
CA GLN A 23 6.72 -14.00 0.07
C GLN A 23 7.45 -12.66 -0.11
N LEU A 24 8.13 -12.14 0.92
CA LEU A 24 8.91 -10.91 0.80
C LEU A 24 10.32 -11.23 0.29
N VAL A 25 10.70 -10.57 -0.80
CA VAL A 25 12.04 -10.67 -1.37
C VAL A 25 12.76 -9.33 -1.21
N ALA A 26 13.93 -9.38 -0.59
CA ALA A 26 14.82 -8.24 -0.50
C ALA A 26 15.56 -8.06 -1.83
N HIS A 27 15.28 -6.97 -2.54
CA HIS A 27 16.05 -6.54 -3.70
C HIS A 27 16.94 -5.37 -3.31
N PHE A 28 18.26 -5.52 -3.44
CA PHE A 28 19.24 -4.45 -3.27
C PHE A 28 19.61 -3.87 -4.64
N ALA A 29 19.82 -2.56 -4.72
CA ALA A 29 20.28 -1.91 -5.94
C ALA A 29 21.22 -0.74 -5.63
N PRO A 30 22.18 -0.43 -6.50
CA PRO A 30 23.01 0.76 -6.36
C PRO A 30 22.16 2.03 -6.55
N PRO A 31 22.63 3.19 -6.05
CA PRO A 31 21.99 4.48 -6.33
C PRO A 31 21.86 4.75 -7.83
N GLY A 32 20.76 5.39 -8.23
CA GLY A 32 20.49 5.70 -9.64
C GLY A 32 19.10 6.25 -9.87
N HIS A 33 18.63 6.21 -11.11
CA HIS A 33 17.34 6.79 -11.48
C HIS A 33 16.17 5.99 -10.88
N HIS A 34 15.52 6.55 -9.85
CA HIS A 34 14.51 5.87 -9.03
C HIS A 34 13.49 5.05 -9.83
N ARG A 35 12.85 5.64 -10.84
CA ARG A 35 11.83 4.96 -11.66
C ARG A 35 12.39 3.74 -12.40
N LYS A 36 13.63 3.82 -12.88
CA LYS A 36 14.28 2.70 -13.59
C LYS A 36 14.59 1.58 -12.61
N ILE A 37 15.18 1.90 -11.46
CA ILE A 37 15.50 0.90 -10.43
C ILE A 37 14.23 0.18 -9.97
N CYS A 38 13.15 0.92 -9.71
CA CYS A 38 11.87 0.33 -9.34
C CYS A 38 11.30 -0.58 -10.44
N ALA A 39 11.38 -0.14 -11.70
CA ALA A 39 10.94 -0.95 -12.84
C ALA A 39 11.75 -2.25 -12.97
N ASP A 40 13.09 -2.16 -12.96
CA ASP A 40 13.99 -3.31 -13.05
C ASP A 40 13.73 -4.30 -11.90
N ALA A 41 13.53 -3.80 -10.67
CA ALA A 41 13.22 -4.64 -9.51
C ALA A 41 11.86 -5.34 -9.62
N ILE A 42 10.85 -4.68 -10.19
CA ILE A 42 9.54 -5.31 -10.45
C ILE A 42 9.68 -6.37 -11.55
N PHE A 43 10.31 -6.02 -12.67
CA PHE A 43 10.43 -6.90 -13.83
C PHE A 43 11.25 -8.17 -13.55
N ALA A 44 12.25 -8.10 -12.66
CA ALA A 44 13.00 -9.27 -12.22
C ALA A 44 12.15 -10.34 -11.52
N HIS A 45 10.95 -9.98 -11.04
CA HIS A 45 10.03 -10.88 -10.34
C HIS A 45 8.74 -11.16 -11.12
N VAL A 46 8.63 -10.67 -12.36
CA VAL A 46 7.51 -11.00 -13.25
C VAL A 46 7.71 -12.41 -13.81
N ASP A 47 6.70 -13.27 -13.64
CA ASP A 47 6.65 -14.57 -14.31
C ASP A 47 6.36 -14.37 -15.81
N PRO A 48 7.30 -14.73 -16.72
CA PRO A 48 7.10 -14.56 -18.16
C PRO A 48 5.99 -15.47 -18.72
N GLY A 49 5.61 -16.54 -18.00
CA GLY A 49 4.52 -17.43 -18.39
C GLY A 49 3.14 -17.00 -17.88
N ALA A 50 3.04 -15.91 -17.11
CA ALA A 50 1.77 -15.45 -16.59
C ALA A 50 0.87 -14.85 -17.69
N GLU A 51 -0.42 -15.14 -17.65
CA GLU A 51 -1.41 -14.46 -18.52
C GLU A 51 -1.54 -12.97 -18.15
N VAL A 52 -1.43 -12.68 -16.86
CA VAL A 52 -1.61 -11.34 -16.28
C VAL A 52 -0.82 -11.21 -14.99
N VAL A 53 -0.27 -10.03 -14.76
CA VAL A 53 0.41 -9.65 -13.52
C VAL A 53 -0.40 -8.56 -12.84
N LEU A 54 -0.92 -8.83 -11.65
CA LEU A 54 -1.56 -7.82 -10.81
C LEU A 54 -0.50 -7.19 -9.91
N GLN A 55 -0.17 -5.93 -10.18
CA GLN A 55 0.85 -5.17 -9.47
C GLN A 55 0.19 -4.15 -8.55
N PHE A 56 0.59 -4.11 -7.28
CA PHE A 56 0.20 -3.08 -6.33
C PHE A 56 1.44 -2.55 -5.59
N ARG A 57 1.32 -1.35 -5.03
CA ARG A 57 2.34 -0.75 -4.16
C ARG A 57 1.78 -0.59 -2.74
N LEU A 58 2.70 -0.47 -1.78
CA LEU A 58 2.37 -0.22 -0.39
C LEU A 58 3.51 0.62 0.21
N ASP A 59 3.14 1.73 0.85
CA ASP A 59 4.07 2.58 1.59
C ASP A 59 4.24 2.02 3.02
N ASP A 60 5.29 2.41 3.74
CA ASP A 60 5.73 1.77 4.99
C ASP A 60 4.85 2.11 6.22
N ASP A 61 4.09 3.19 6.14
CA ASP A 61 3.12 3.62 7.14
C ASP A 61 1.66 3.27 6.78
N ASP A 62 1.45 2.58 5.67
CA ASP A 62 0.16 2.16 5.16
C ASP A 62 -0.10 0.66 5.36
N ALA A 63 -1.37 0.26 5.32
CA ALA A 63 -1.76 -1.13 5.32
C ALA A 63 -2.94 -1.42 4.39
N VAL A 64 -2.95 -2.62 3.82
CA VAL A 64 -4.11 -3.19 3.13
C VAL A 64 -4.80 -4.22 4.03
N ALA A 65 -6.06 -4.52 3.75
CA ALA A 65 -6.77 -5.57 4.48
C ALA A 65 -6.06 -6.92 4.38
N VAL A 66 -6.13 -7.75 5.43
CA VAL A 66 -5.46 -9.08 5.51
C VAL A 66 -5.83 -10.04 4.37
N ASP A 67 -6.98 -9.82 3.73
CA ASP A 67 -7.47 -10.62 2.61
C ASP A 67 -7.31 -9.91 1.25
N PHE A 68 -6.58 -8.80 1.19
CA PHE A 68 -6.42 -7.96 -0.01
C PHE A 68 -6.02 -8.76 -1.25
N THR A 69 -4.96 -9.58 -1.20
CA THR A 69 -4.55 -10.38 -2.36
C THR A 69 -5.63 -11.39 -2.79
N ARG A 70 -6.34 -12.00 -1.83
CA ARG A 70 -7.45 -12.93 -2.13
C ARG A 70 -8.61 -12.18 -2.80
N ARG A 71 -8.98 -11.02 -2.24
CA ARG A 71 -10.02 -10.11 -2.71
C ARG A 71 -9.71 -9.62 -4.13
N LEU A 72 -8.49 -9.13 -4.35
CA LEU A 72 -7.98 -8.66 -5.64
C LEU A 72 -8.05 -9.74 -6.72
N ARG A 73 -7.55 -10.96 -6.44
CA ARG A 73 -7.63 -12.09 -7.38
C ARG A 73 -9.07 -12.48 -7.71
N ARG A 74 -9.97 -12.46 -6.70
CA ARG A 74 -11.38 -12.78 -6.88
C ARG A 74 -12.07 -11.77 -7.77
N ASP A 75 -11.87 -10.48 -7.52
CA ASP A 75 -12.53 -9.43 -8.29
C ASP A 75 -11.94 -9.34 -9.71
N TRP A 76 -10.61 -9.49 -9.87
CA TRP A 76 -10.00 -9.56 -11.20
C TRP A 76 -10.62 -10.62 -12.10
N ARG A 77 -10.92 -11.81 -11.58
CA ARG A 77 -11.57 -12.88 -12.38
C ARG A 77 -12.92 -12.47 -12.98
N LYS A 78 -13.63 -11.50 -12.38
CA LYS A 78 -14.89 -10.96 -12.92
C LYS A 78 -14.65 -10.02 -14.10
N PHE A 79 -13.48 -9.38 -14.14
CA PHE A 79 -13.15 -8.34 -15.12
C PHE A 79 -12.10 -8.79 -16.15
N ARG A 80 -11.48 -9.96 -15.98
CA ARG A 80 -10.43 -10.46 -16.88
C ARG A 80 -10.85 -10.50 -18.36
N ALA A 81 -12.11 -10.79 -18.65
CA ALA A 81 -12.62 -10.82 -20.03
C ALA A 81 -12.55 -9.44 -20.68
N PHE A 82 -12.80 -8.38 -19.90
CA PHE A 82 -12.66 -7.00 -20.37
C PHE A 82 -11.19 -6.62 -20.64
N HIS A 83 -10.23 -7.27 -19.99
CA HIS A 83 -8.80 -7.10 -20.28
C HIS A 83 -8.31 -7.90 -21.48
N ALA A 84 -8.87 -9.11 -21.69
CA ALA A 84 -8.41 -10.04 -22.72
C ALA A 84 -8.40 -9.41 -24.12
N ASP A 85 -9.44 -8.63 -24.45
CA ASP A 85 -9.63 -8.02 -25.77
C ASP A 85 -9.00 -6.61 -25.89
N ARG A 86 -8.06 -6.25 -25.01
CA ARG A 86 -7.50 -4.90 -24.93
C ARG A 86 -5.99 -4.89 -24.78
N ASP A 87 -5.37 -3.92 -25.46
CA ASP A 87 -4.00 -3.52 -25.22
C ASP A 87 -3.88 -2.59 -24.00
N GLY A 88 -2.73 -2.65 -23.35
CA GLY A 88 -2.40 -1.82 -22.19
C GLY A 88 -3.04 -2.28 -20.87
N PRO A 89 -2.70 -1.58 -19.77
CA PRO A 89 -3.08 -1.98 -18.43
C PRO A 89 -4.53 -1.61 -18.10
N ILE A 90 -5.05 -2.19 -17.02
CA ILE A 90 -6.33 -1.80 -16.40
C ILE A 90 -6.12 -1.64 -14.91
N ALA A 91 -6.69 -0.60 -14.30
CA ALA A 91 -6.58 -0.38 -12.86
C ALA A 91 -7.82 -0.88 -12.10
N LEU A 92 -7.59 -1.51 -10.94
CA LEU A 92 -8.60 -1.88 -9.95
C LEU A 92 -8.29 -1.12 -8.66
N ASP A 93 -9.28 -0.45 -8.09
CA ASP A 93 -9.13 0.42 -6.93
C ASP A 93 -10.18 0.12 -5.87
N TYR A 94 -9.78 0.05 -4.61
CA TYR A 94 -10.69 -0.16 -3.48
C TYR A 94 -10.82 1.15 -2.69
N THR A 95 -11.92 1.88 -2.89
CA THR A 95 -11.94 3.30 -2.51
C THR A 95 -12.20 3.55 -1.03
N ARG A 96 -12.75 2.57 -0.31
CA ARG A 96 -13.10 2.70 1.10
C ARG A 96 -11.92 2.32 2.01
N GLY A 97 -11.64 3.20 2.97
CA GLY A 97 -10.61 2.97 3.96
C GLY A 97 -10.70 3.88 5.17
N ILE A 98 -9.59 3.95 5.90
CA ILE A 98 -9.44 4.70 7.13
C ILE A 98 -8.12 5.47 7.09
N ASN A 99 -8.15 6.76 7.42
CA ASN A 99 -6.95 7.49 7.83
C ASN A 99 -6.76 7.34 9.33
N LEU A 100 -5.55 6.99 9.76
CA LEU A 100 -5.13 6.91 11.16
C LEU A 100 -4.17 8.06 11.48
N PHE A 101 -4.65 9.07 12.21
CA PHE A 101 -3.80 10.21 12.59
C PHE A 101 -3.18 9.99 13.97
N ALA A 102 -1.85 9.98 14.02
CA ALA A 102 -1.09 9.90 15.27
C ALA A 102 -0.81 11.31 15.83
N GLY A 103 -1.55 11.69 16.87
CA GLY A 103 -1.38 12.95 17.60
C GLY A 103 -0.10 12.98 18.46
N ARG A 104 0.33 14.19 18.86
CA ARG A 104 1.54 14.38 19.71
C ARG A 104 1.37 13.86 21.15
N ASP A 105 0.13 13.78 21.63
CA ASP A 105 -0.26 13.26 22.96
C ASP A 105 -0.51 11.74 22.96
N GLY A 106 -0.20 11.07 21.85
CA GLY A 106 -0.48 9.64 21.65
C GLY A 106 -1.96 9.35 21.40
N ARG A 107 -2.81 10.36 21.21
CA ARG A 107 -4.17 10.12 20.69
C ARG A 107 -4.07 9.64 19.26
N ILE A 108 -4.94 8.70 18.93
CA ILE A 108 -5.07 8.14 17.60
C ILE A 108 -6.48 8.49 17.12
N GLU A 109 -6.56 9.35 16.11
CA GLU A 109 -7.82 9.72 15.46
C GLU A 109 -8.07 8.74 14.31
N ILE A 110 -9.29 8.20 14.23
CA ILE A 110 -9.69 7.23 13.21
C ILE A 110 -10.73 7.91 12.32
N VAL A 111 -10.37 8.18 11.06
CA VAL A 111 -11.25 8.90 10.13
C VAL A 111 -11.64 7.99 8.97
N PRO A 112 -12.92 7.59 8.84
CA PRO A 112 -13.39 6.82 7.69
C PRO A 112 -13.42 7.67 6.42
N ARG A 113 -12.83 7.18 5.33
CA ARG A 113 -12.61 7.94 4.09
C ARG A 113 -12.96 7.13 2.83
N ARG A 114 -13.33 7.85 1.77
CA ARG A 114 -13.50 7.32 0.43
C ARG A 114 -12.59 8.09 -0.51
N GLU A 115 -11.52 7.45 -0.97
CA GLU A 115 -10.51 8.08 -1.82
C GLU A 115 -10.28 7.18 -3.03
N ALA A 116 -10.30 7.75 -4.23
CA ALA A 116 -9.96 7.01 -5.43
C ALA A 116 -8.44 7.07 -5.63
N PHE A 117 -7.81 5.93 -5.87
CA PHE A 117 -6.38 5.81 -6.18
C PHE A 117 -5.46 6.54 -5.19
N LEU A 118 -5.66 6.35 -3.88
CA LEU A 118 -4.90 7.04 -2.81
C LEU A 118 -3.39 6.75 -2.81
N GLY A 119 -2.95 5.70 -3.50
CA GLY A 119 -1.59 5.16 -3.43
C GLY A 119 -1.50 3.81 -2.70
N VAL A 120 -2.60 3.38 -2.07
CA VAL A 120 -2.76 2.12 -1.33
C VAL A 120 -4.05 1.41 -1.76
N ALA A 121 -4.09 0.08 -1.64
CA ALA A 121 -5.20 -0.78 -2.03
C ALA A 121 -5.76 -0.51 -3.44
N PHE A 122 -4.87 -0.29 -4.40
CA PHE A 122 -5.17 -0.37 -5.82
C PHE A 122 -4.15 -1.27 -6.50
N ALA A 123 -4.48 -1.79 -7.66
CA ALA A 123 -3.58 -2.56 -8.50
C ALA A 123 -3.76 -2.19 -9.96
N ILE A 124 -2.71 -2.40 -10.75
CA ILE A 124 -2.83 -2.48 -12.20
C ILE A 124 -2.69 -3.93 -12.64
N ALA A 125 -3.46 -4.32 -13.65
CA ALA A 125 -3.27 -5.54 -14.39
C ALA A 125 -2.43 -5.23 -15.62
N THR A 126 -1.31 -5.94 -15.79
CA THR A 126 -0.40 -5.83 -16.94
C THR A 126 -0.17 -7.20 -17.54
N ARG A 127 0.44 -7.26 -18.73
CA ARG A 127 0.97 -8.49 -19.31
C ARG A 127 2.49 -8.55 -19.10
N PRO A 128 3.08 -9.75 -18.98
CA PRO A 128 4.53 -9.86 -19.00
C PRO A 128 5.12 -9.24 -20.27
N GLY A 129 6.11 -8.37 -20.12
CA GLY A 129 6.83 -7.76 -21.24
C GLY A 129 6.20 -6.51 -21.87
N ASP A 130 5.02 -6.05 -21.42
CA ASP A 130 4.38 -4.84 -21.96
C ASP A 130 5.05 -3.52 -21.49
N GLY A 131 6.02 -3.61 -20.59
CA GLY A 131 6.77 -2.47 -20.04
C GLY A 131 6.02 -1.63 -19.01
N HIS A 132 4.78 -1.98 -18.69
CA HIS A 132 3.97 -1.27 -17.70
C HIS A 132 4.25 -1.79 -16.29
N HIS A 133 4.35 -0.85 -15.34
CA HIS A 133 4.54 -1.17 -13.92
C HIS A 133 3.80 -0.17 -13.03
N VAL A 134 3.40 -0.59 -11.83
CA VAL A 134 2.52 0.19 -10.95
C VAL A 134 3.12 1.54 -10.53
N LEU A 135 4.45 1.62 -10.40
CA LEU A 135 5.18 2.86 -10.10
C LEU A 135 5.43 3.74 -11.35
N GLY A 136 5.03 3.24 -12.53
CA GLY A 136 5.12 3.95 -13.80
C GLY A 136 4.02 5.00 -13.98
N PHE A 137 3.00 4.98 -13.13
CA PHE A 137 1.87 5.90 -13.21
C PHE A 137 1.71 6.69 -11.92
N MET A 138 1.38 7.98 -12.04
CA MET A 138 0.97 8.76 -10.87
C MET A 138 -0.42 8.28 -10.43
N HIS A 139 -0.51 7.72 -9.22
CA HIS A 139 -1.74 7.05 -8.76
C HIS A 139 -3.00 7.95 -8.88
N HIS A 140 -2.92 9.22 -8.45
CA HIS A 140 -4.08 10.12 -8.42
C HIS A 140 -4.62 10.52 -9.81
N VAL A 141 -3.87 10.27 -10.88
CA VAL A 141 -4.28 10.53 -12.28
C VAL A 141 -4.22 9.27 -13.15
N ILE A 142 -4.12 8.09 -12.56
CA ILE A 142 -3.96 6.83 -13.32
C ILE A 142 -5.12 6.59 -14.30
N TRP A 143 -6.32 7.06 -13.95
CA TRP A 143 -7.53 7.00 -14.76
C TRP A 143 -7.44 7.79 -16.08
N GLN A 144 -6.48 8.73 -16.20
CA GLN A 144 -6.22 9.43 -17.46
C GLN A 144 -5.46 8.57 -18.48
N HIS A 145 -4.87 7.46 -18.03
CA HIS A 145 -3.98 6.62 -18.84
C HIS A 145 -4.53 5.21 -19.11
N MET A 146 -5.52 4.76 -18.36
CA MET A 146 -6.07 3.41 -18.50
C MET A 146 -7.52 3.31 -18.00
N PRO A 147 -8.30 2.31 -18.47
CA PRO A 147 -9.59 1.98 -17.89
C PRO A 147 -9.47 1.63 -16.40
N THR A 148 -10.48 1.99 -15.63
CA THR A 148 -10.48 1.85 -14.17
C THR A 148 -11.76 1.22 -13.64
N ILE A 149 -11.62 0.37 -12.62
CA ILE A 149 -12.74 -0.19 -11.85
C ILE A 149 -12.54 0.18 -10.39
N SER A 150 -13.48 0.93 -9.82
CA SER A 150 -13.45 1.36 -8.42
C SER A 150 -14.53 0.64 -7.60
N LEU A 151 -14.13 -0.04 -6.54
CA LEU A 151 -14.97 -0.86 -5.67
C LEU A 151 -15.09 -0.20 -4.28
N PRO A 152 -16.25 0.40 -3.95
CA PRO A 152 -16.45 1.15 -2.70
C PRO A 152 -17.12 0.32 -1.60
N ASP A 153 -17.16 -1.00 -1.69
CA ASP A 153 -18.01 -1.86 -0.86
C ASP A 153 -17.41 -2.17 0.53
N GLU A 154 -16.10 -2.39 0.61
CA GLU A 154 -15.41 -2.78 1.86
C GLU A 154 -14.26 -1.84 2.22
N ILE A 155 -13.94 -1.75 3.52
CA ILE A 155 -12.76 -1.01 4.01
C ILE A 155 -11.51 -1.83 3.70
N MET A 156 -10.74 -1.41 2.71
CA MET A 156 -9.63 -2.20 2.14
C MET A 156 -8.25 -1.60 2.38
N TRP A 157 -8.17 -0.33 2.77
CA TRP A 157 -6.92 0.32 3.13
C TRP A 157 -7.01 1.05 4.46
N LEU A 158 -5.83 1.20 5.04
CA LEU A 158 -5.54 2.03 6.18
C LEU A 158 -4.34 2.88 5.81
N ARG A 159 -4.45 4.19 5.98
CA ARG A 159 -3.35 5.12 5.73
C ARG A 159 -2.86 5.76 7.02
N GLY A 160 -1.55 5.66 7.25
CA GLY A 160 -0.87 6.36 8.33
C GLY A 160 -0.80 7.85 8.05
N ALA A 161 -1.04 8.67 9.07
CA ALA A 161 -0.85 10.11 8.98
C ALA A 161 -0.17 10.65 10.25
N HIS A 162 1.00 11.23 10.09
CA HIS A 162 1.83 11.86 11.11
C HIS A 162 2.56 13.09 10.56
N GLY A 163 3.15 13.90 11.45
CA GLY A 163 3.80 15.17 11.09
C GLY A 163 5.11 15.05 10.27
N HIS A 164 5.42 13.85 9.76
CA HIS A 164 6.60 13.55 8.94
C HIS A 164 6.24 12.94 7.58
N ASN A 165 4.95 12.92 7.20
CA ASN A 165 4.60 12.50 5.85
C ASN A 165 5.11 13.55 4.85
N ASP A 166 5.78 13.10 3.79
CA ASP A 166 6.16 13.95 2.65
C ASP A 166 4.95 14.37 1.80
N SER A 167 3.82 13.68 1.99
CA SER A 167 2.53 14.03 1.38
C SER A 167 1.77 15.03 2.26
N GLY A 168 1.08 15.97 1.62
CA GLY A 168 0.23 16.95 2.32
C GLY A 168 -0.79 16.29 3.26
N ALA A 169 -1.20 17.03 4.29
CA ALA A 169 -2.05 16.49 5.35
C ALA A 169 -3.38 15.92 4.79
N PRO A 170 -3.70 14.64 5.07
CA PRO A 170 -4.95 14.04 4.61
C PRO A 170 -6.18 14.75 5.17
N GLY A 171 -7.29 14.67 4.45
CA GLY A 171 -8.57 15.18 4.92
C GLY A 171 -9.02 14.47 6.21
N ARG A 172 -9.46 15.26 7.19
CA ARG A 172 -9.93 14.78 8.51
C ARG A 172 -11.45 14.61 8.63
N LYS A 173 -12.21 15.01 7.61
CA LYS A 173 -13.68 14.87 7.62
C LYS A 173 -14.08 13.42 7.32
N PRO A 174 -14.91 12.77 8.15
CA PRO A 174 -15.52 11.48 7.80
C PRO A 174 -16.29 11.55 6.47
N MET A 175 -16.18 10.52 5.63
CA MET A 175 -16.90 10.41 4.34
C MET A 175 -17.97 9.31 4.33
N PHE A 176 -18.09 8.56 5.42
CA PHE A 176 -19.19 7.66 5.67
C PHE A 176 -19.35 7.43 7.17
N GLU A 177 -20.58 7.15 7.58
CA GLU A 177 -20.91 6.87 8.98
C GLU A 177 -20.38 5.50 9.40
N ALA A 178 -19.69 5.48 10.54
CA ALA A 178 -19.29 4.29 11.27
C ALA A 178 -18.99 4.72 12.71
N ASP A 179 -19.61 4.05 13.68
CA ASP A 179 -19.30 4.31 15.08
C ASP A 179 -17.87 3.87 15.43
N GLU A 180 -17.35 4.41 16.53
CA GLU A 180 -15.97 4.15 16.95
C GLU A 180 -15.72 2.67 17.28
N ALA A 181 -16.69 1.97 17.88
CA ALA A 181 -16.55 0.55 18.22
C ALA A 181 -16.44 -0.31 16.95
N THR A 182 -17.23 0.01 15.93
CA THR A 182 -17.19 -0.60 14.60
C THR A 182 -15.83 -0.35 13.94
N LEU A 183 -15.32 0.88 13.96
CA LEU A 183 -14.01 1.20 13.39
C LEU A 183 -12.86 0.47 14.12
N ARG A 184 -12.91 0.40 15.46
CA ARG A 184 -11.95 -0.38 16.26
C ARG A 184 -12.01 -1.87 15.91
N GLN A 185 -13.21 -2.41 15.72
CA GLN A 185 -13.38 -3.79 15.27
C GLN A 185 -12.79 -4.01 13.86
N VAL A 186 -12.97 -3.06 12.95
CA VAL A 186 -12.39 -3.11 11.60
C VAL A 186 -10.86 -3.12 11.66
N LEU A 187 -10.24 -2.24 12.44
CA LEU A 187 -8.78 -2.21 12.62
C LEU A 187 -8.24 -3.56 13.11
N ARG A 188 -8.89 -4.16 14.10
CA ARG A 188 -8.50 -5.48 14.61
C ARG A 188 -8.71 -6.61 13.61
N LYS A 189 -9.89 -6.67 12.97
CA LYS A 189 -10.26 -7.81 12.11
C LYS A 189 -9.65 -7.74 10.71
N ARG A 190 -9.66 -6.57 10.10
CA ARG A 190 -9.20 -6.36 8.71
C ARG A 190 -7.74 -5.98 8.61
N PHE A 191 -7.15 -5.33 9.63
CA PHE A 191 -5.76 -4.86 9.57
C PHE A 191 -4.84 -5.46 10.65
N ARG A 192 -5.37 -6.26 11.57
CA ARG A 192 -4.63 -6.84 12.71
C ARG A 192 -3.95 -5.79 13.59
N ILE A 193 -4.54 -4.61 13.69
CA ILE A 193 -4.02 -3.52 14.51
C ILE A 193 -4.67 -3.54 15.88
N ASP A 194 -3.84 -3.72 16.89
CA ASP A 194 -4.15 -3.44 18.29
C ASP A 194 -3.84 -1.96 18.57
N LEU A 195 -4.88 -1.15 18.74
CA LEU A 195 -4.74 0.29 18.96
C LEU A 195 -3.99 0.65 20.25
N PRO A 196 -4.32 0.05 21.42
CA PRO A 196 -3.50 0.19 22.62
C PRO A 196 -2.01 -0.10 22.40
N ALA A 197 -1.68 -1.22 21.74
CA ALA A 197 -0.28 -1.59 21.48
C ALA A 197 0.40 -0.61 20.52
N LEU A 198 -0.30 -0.21 19.44
CA LEU A 198 0.18 0.81 18.51
C LEU A 198 0.47 2.13 19.22
N ARG A 199 -0.43 2.58 20.10
CA ARG A 199 -0.23 3.78 20.92
C ARG A 199 1.01 3.65 21.80
N ALA A 200 1.18 2.53 22.49
CA ALA A 200 2.35 2.29 23.35
C ALA A 200 3.67 2.32 22.55
N ALA A 201 3.67 1.72 21.36
CA ALA A 201 4.83 1.72 20.46
C ALA A 201 5.20 3.14 19.98
N LEU A 202 4.19 3.93 19.55
CA LEU A 202 4.38 5.32 19.13
C LEU A 202 4.88 6.24 20.25
N MET A 203 4.47 5.99 21.49
CA MET A 203 4.97 6.75 22.65
C MET A 203 6.41 6.36 23.00
N SER A 204 6.75 5.07 22.89
CA SER A 204 8.10 4.57 23.17
C SER A 204 9.12 5.04 22.14
N SER A 205 8.75 5.08 20.84
CA SER A 205 9.65 5.56 19.79
C SER A 205 9.99 7.04 19.93
N ARG A 206 9.05 7.86 20.45
CA ARG A 206 9.29 9.29 20.76
C ARG A 206 10.22 9.50 21.94
N ALA A 207 10.18 8.62 22.95
CA ALA A 207 11.05 8.71 24.11
C ALA A 207 12.50 8.28 23.81
N GLY A 208 12.71 7.42 22.80
CA GLY A 208 14.02 6.95 22.37
C GLY A 208 14.71 7.79 21.29
N GLY A 209 14.05 8.83 20.76
CA GLY A 209 14.62 9.74 19.77
C GLY A 209 15.52 10.78 20.44
N GLY A 210 16.82 10.48 20.57
CA GLY A 210 17.85 11.51 20.74
C GLY A 210 17.87 12.46 19.54
N PRO A 211 18.40 13.69 19.69
CA PRO A 211 18.42 14.66 18.60
C PRO A 211 19.15 14.08 17.38
N ALA A 212 18.50 14.19 16.23
CA ALA A 212 19.10 13.93 14.92
C ALA A 212 20.22 14.94 14.62
#